data_AF-A0A355U3G1-F1
#
_entry.id   AF-A0A355U3G1-F1
#
_cell.length_a   1.000
_cell.length_b   1.000
_cell.length_c   1.000
_cell.angle_alpha   90.00
_cell.angle_beta   90.00
_cell.angle_gamma   90.00
#
_symmetry.space_group_name_H-M   'P 1'
#
loop_
_entity.id
_entity.type
_entity.pdbx_description
1 polymer ?
#
loop_
_entity_poly.entity_id
_entity_poly.type
_entity_poly.pdbx_seq_one_letter_code
_entity_poly.pdbx_strand_id
1 'polypeptide(L)'
;MKMLHRKRFITLSAIAAGFISLFSYCFGSWTFIQDKDIGYGFQNSEAQPVAYIDGKDAVKYSTVKKALDVAVSGETVYVIPGAKNTEKGTLTIKSGVILKLPYGEKTSKDTLNTLENTLSTGVFSDESNENLLSSNIKINGTLINKGTLEIGAELGRADGNKKLGLAVEGKYSQITLLGNSKIDNYGTINCYGYIKETEVNGIRPTIVNYSGSTAYMPMCVYDWNGGGYAYACNKADVLPINMFDFPNVKPSIQYNYGSKLQVLFRVNISNPLAVGEDQPWRNVDRTNIIGKIEDNNAFFMLSSGASLTLDYQGKSDVYTINDSKIDSSLDVLNITNVKISGGVTLGNLTMSLEIGSINASIETSKVLCPISYKFDIEVLSGAKLTFSQKTKFLAGAKMVIDKGATVVFNQQCVFYQENQSLQKKEYNQYPNKLNKATLINNGTLELNSSFGGF
;
A
#
# COMPACT_ATOMS: atom_id res chain seq x y z
N MET A 1 -16.92 -65.48 75.18
CA MET A 1 -18.17 -64.75 75.45
C MET A 1 -18.35 -63.71 74.34
N LYS A 2 -19.48 -63.78 73.61
CA LYS A 2 -20.14 -62.79 72.70
C LYS A 2 -19.25 -61.89 71.80
N MET A 3 -19.19 -62.09 70.48
CA MET A 3 -20.14 -61.73 69.39
C MET A 3 -20.48 -60.22 69.20
N LEU A 4 -20.34 -59.82 67.91
CA LEU A 4 -21.19 -58.92 67.11
C LEU A 4 -20.93 -57.39 67.14
N HIS A 5 -20.52 -56.78 66.01
CA HIS A 5 -21.34 -56.08 64.97
C HIS A 5 -21.14 -54.54 65.06
N ARG A 6 -21.25 -53.67 64.04
CA ARG A 6 -21.84 -53.66 62.68
C ARG A 6 -21.47 -52.32 61.97
N LYS A 7 -21.35 -52.37 60.63
CA LYS A 7 -21.89 -51.44 59.57
C LYS A 7 -21.48 -49.94 59.58
N ARG A 8 -20.91 -49.34 58.52
CA ARG A 8 -21.28 -49.15 57.07
C ARG A 8 -22.03 -47.82 56.80
N PHE A 9 -21.76 -47.27 55.60
CA PHE A 9 -22.52 -46.29 54.77
C PHE A 9 -22.34 -44.78 55.12
N ILE A 10 -22.37 -43.79 54.22
CA ILE A 10 -22.07 -43.54 52.78
C ILE A 10 -22.75 -42.17 52.45
N THR A 11 -22.02 -41.28 51.79
CA THR A 11 -22.44 -40.14 50.91
C THR A 11 -23.18 -38.87 51.41
N LEU A 12 -22.87 -37.81 50.63
CA LEU A 12 -23.54 -36.51 50.40
C LEU A 12 -23.30 -35.45 51.49
N SER A 13 -22.56 -34.36 51.21
CA SER A 13 -22.95 -33.27 50.30
C SER A 13 -21.68 -32.48 49.94
N ALA A 14 -21.23 -32.32 48.69
CA ALA A 14 -21.78 -31.42 47.66
C ALA A 14 -22.08 -30.01 48.20
N ILE A 15 -21.43 -29.00 47.58
CA ILE A 15 -21.59 -27.54 47.74
C ILE A 15 -20.69 -26.91 48.82
N ALA A 16 -19.44 -26.62 48.46
CA ALA A 16 -18.77 -25.32 48.65
C ALA A 16 -17.25 -25.45 48.43
N ALA A 17 -16.82 -25.06 47.21
CA ALA A 17 -15.46 -24.83 46.68
C ALA A 17 -15.21 -25.67 45.41
N GLY A 18 -15.81 -25.41 44.25
CA GLY A 18 -16.32 -24.12 43.80
C GLY A 18 -15.22 -23.08 43.69
N PHE A 19 -14.06 -23.38 43.07
CA PHE A 19 -13.20 -22.39 42.37
C PHE A 19 -11.98 -22.94 41.60
N ILE A 20 -11.71 -24.26 41.53
CA ILE A 20 -10.55 -24.76 40.74
C ILE A 20 -10.95 -25.96 39.88
N SER A 21 -11.91 -25.73 38.98
CA SER A 21 -12.18 -26.62 37.85
C SER A 21 -12.61 -25.77 36.65
N LEU A 22 -11.63 -25.14 35.99
CA LEU A 22 -11.72 -24.55 34.66
C LEU A 22 -10.33 -24.02 34.30
N PHE A 23 -9.44 -24.88 33.79
CA PHE A 23 -8.39 -24.59 32.80
C PHE A 23 -7.57 -25.87 32.55
N SER A 24 -8.22 -26.84 31.90
CA SER A 24 -7.55 -27.72 30.94
C SER A 24 -7.86 -27.19 29.53
N TYR A 25 -6.90 -27.33 28.61
CA TYR A 25 -6.86 -26.85 27.22
C TYR A 25 -6.25 -25.45 26.98
N CYS A 26 -4.92 -25.39 27.03
CA CYS A 26 -4.08 -24.75 26.02
C CYS A 26 -2.68 -25.37 26.10
N PHE A 27 -2.31 -26.20 25.12
CA PHE A 27 -0.97 -26.76 24.99
C PHE A 27 0.04 -25.63 24.76
N GLY A 28 0.80 -25.29 25.79
CA GLY A 28 2.10 -24.65 25.66
C GLY A 28 3.18 -25.72 25.80
N SER A 29 3.76 -26.16 24.70
CA SER A 29 4.89 -27.09 24.75
C SER A 29 6.14 -26.33 25.20
N TRP A 30 6.42 -26.38 26.50
CA TRP A 30 7.76 -26.15 27.05
C TRP A 30 8.34 -27.52 27.36
N THR A 31 9.28 -27.99 26.56
CA THR A 31 10.12 -29.14 26.91
C THR A 31 11.56 -28.66 27.04
N PHE A 32 12.02 -28.53 28.28
CA PHE A 32 13.44 -28.69 28.57
C PHE A 32 13.75 -30.19 28.49
N ILE A 33 14.57 -30.60 27.53
CA ILE A 33 15.21 -31.92 27.55
C ILE A 33 16.70 -31.67 27.74
N GLN A 34 17.20 -32.26 28.82
CA GLN A 34 18.58 -32.26 29.26
C GLN A 34 19.43 -33.09 28.28
N ASP A 35 20.60 -32.54 27.92
CA ASP A 35 21.59 -33.13 27.01
C ASP A 35 21.87 -34.62 27.26
N LYS A 36 21.71 -35.41 26.19
CA LYS A 36 22.78 -36.29 25.70
C LYS A 36 22.42 -36.84 24.32
N ASP A 37 23.39 -36.70 23.44
CA ASP A 37 23.62 -37.46 22.22
C ASP A 37 22.82 -37.10 20.95
N ILE A 38 23.60 -36.53 20.01
CA ILE A 38 23.51 -36.67 18.56
C ILE A 38 22.37 -35.89 17.89
N GLY A 39 22.72 -34.71 17.39
CA GLY A 39 21.90 -33.87 16.53
C GLY A 39 21.58 -34.52 15.19
N TYR A 40 20.55 -35.36 15.17
CA TYR A 40 19.61 -35.48 14.07
C TYR A 40 18.22 -35.25 14.65
N GLY A 41 17.86 -33.96 14.75
CA GLY A 41 16.53 -33.57 15.20
C GLY A 41 15.47 -34.15 14.27
N PHE A 42 14.47 -34.80 14.86
CA PHE A 42 13.24 -35.21 14.19
C PHE A 42 12.64 -34.01 13.44
N GLN A 43 12.86 -33.98 12.14
CA GLN A 43 12.09 -33.14 11.25
C GLN A 43 10.66 -33.67 11.27
N ASN A 44 9.71 -32.80 11.53
CA ASN A 44 8.32 -33.08 11.20
C ASN A 44 8.29 -33.24 9.66
N SER A 45 8.23 -34.48 9.18
CA SER A 45 8.65 -34.87 7.81
C SER A 45 7.72 -34.38 6.69
N GLU A 46 6.70 -33.59 7.00
CA GLU A 46 5.70 -33.10 6.05
C GLU A 46 5.64 -31.56 5.94
N ALA A 47 6.31 -30.83 6.84
CA ALA A 47 6.24 -29.37 6.82
C ALA A 47 7.12 -28.80 5.70
N GLN A 48 6.49 -28.31 4.63
CA GLN A 48 7.20 -27.69 3.50
C GLN A 48 8.02 -26.48 3.98
N PRO A 49 9.26 -26.31 3.50
CA PRO A 49 10.08 -25.17 3.84
C PRO A 49 9.45 -23.87 3.29
N VAL A 50 9.40 -22.83 4.12
CA VAL A 50 8.78 -21.54 3.81
C VAL A 50 9.81 -20.43 3.69
N ALA A 51 10.88 -20.48 4.49
CA ALA A 51 11.88 -19.41 4.53
C ALA A 51 13.30 -19.94 4.83
N TYR A 52 14.30 -19.11 4.54
CA TYR A 52 15.71 -19.32 4.92
C TYR A 52 16.41 -17.98 5.17
N ILE A 53 17.56 -18.04 5.84
CA ILE A 53 18.43 -16.88 6.04
C ILE A 53 19.53 -16.91 4.97
N ASP A 54 19.80 -15.77 4.34
CA ASP A 54 20.84 -15.63 3.33
C ASP A 54 22.21 -16.09 3.83
N GLY A 55 22.95 -16.82 3.00
CA GLY A 55 24.24 -17.43 3.37
C GLY A 55 24.12 -18.62 4.33
N LYS A 56 22.89 -19.01 4.71
CA LYS A 56 22.56 -20.18 5.54
C LYS A 56 21.54 -21.07 4.83
N ASP A 57 21.62 -21.13 3.50
CA ASP A 57 20.59 -21.70 2.63
C ASP A 57 20.28 -23.17 2.90
N ALA A 58 21.21 -23.94 3.49
CA ALA A 58 21.01 -25.32 3.90
C ALA A 58 20.03 -25.46 5.09
N VAL A 59 19.88 -24.41 5.92
CA VAL A 59 18.93 -24.37 7.02
C VAL A 59 17.64 -23.73 6.55
N LYS A 60 16.60 -24.56 6.40
CA LYS A 60 15.26 -24.11 6.02
C LYS A 60 14.33 -24.10 7.24
N TYR A 61 13.43 -23.12 7.26
CA TYR A 61 12.42 -22.96 8.30
C TYR A 61 11.03 -23.22 7.72
N SER A 62 10.18 -23.90 8.48
CA SER A 62 8.78 -24.17 8.12
C SER A 62 7.85 -22.98 8.32
N THR A 63 8.32 -21.89 8.96
CA THR A 63 7.60 -20.62 9.09
C THR A 63 8.54 -19.44 8.92
N VAL A 64 8.00 -18.33 8.41
CA VAL A 64 8.67 -17.03 8.34
C VAL A 64 8.96 -16.53 9.75
N LYS A 65 8.03 -16.72 10.69
CA LYS A 65 8.22 -16.30 12.08
C LYS A 65 9.48 -16.94 12.68
N LYS A 66 9.69 -18.24 12.51
CA LYS A 66 10.85 -18.92 13.09
C LYS A 66 12.17 -18.42 12.47
N ALA A 67 12.18 -18.18 11.16
CA ALA A 67 13.35 -17.59 10.49
C ALA A 67 13.68 -16.20 11.05
N LEU A 68 12.67 -15.33 11.24
CA LEU A 68 12.84 -14.00 11.84
C LEU A 68 13.25 -14.04 13.32
N ASP A 69 12.74 -15.01 14.09
CA ASP A 69 13.12 -15.19 15.49
C ASP A 69 14.62 -15.52 15.61
N VAL A 70 15.17 -16.29 14.65
CA VAL A 70 16.60 -16.66 14.61
C VAL A 70 17.47 -15.57 14.00
N ALA A 71 16.97 -14.84 13.00
CA ALA A 71 17.75 -13.83 12.30
C ALA A 71 18.28 -12.72 13.23
N VAL A 72 19.49 -12.26 12.94
CA VAL A 72 20.17 -11.17 13.65
C VAL A 72 20.43 -9.99 12.71
N SER A 73 20.75 -8.82 13.29
CA SER A 73 21.01 -7.59 12.53
C SER A 73 22.05 -7.81 11.43
N GLY A 74 21.77 -7.33 10.22
CA GLY A 74 22.59 -7.51 9.02
C GLY A 74 22.13 -8.68 8.14
N GLU A 75 21.24 -9.54 8.63
CA GLU A 75 20.77 -10.71 7.87
C GLU A 75 19.49 -10.44 7.08
N THR A 76 19.36 -11.16 5.96
CA THR A 76 18.14 -11.19 5.13
C THR A 76 17.46 -12.54 5.25
N VAL A 77 16.18 -12.52 5.63
CA VAL A 77 15.28 -13.68 5.61
C VAL A 77 14.54 -13.68 4.28
N TYR A 78 14.75 -14.72 3.48
CA TYR A 78 14.06 -14.95 2.22
C TYR A 78 12.87 -15.87 2.42
N VAL A 79 11.70 -15.45 1.95
CA VAL A 79 10.57 -16.35 1.70
C VAL A 79 10.84 -17.12 0.40
N ILE A 80 10.66 -18.43 0.44
CA ILE A 80 10.89 -19.30 -0.72
C ILE A 80 9.75 -19.09 -1.74
N PRO A 81 10.03 -18.80 -3.02
CA PRO A 81 8.99 -18.73 -4.04
C PRO A 81 8.17 -20.02 -4.14
N GLY A 82 6.86 -19.87 -4.21
CA GLY A 82 5.86 -20.94 -4.12
C GLY A 82 5.31 -21.12 -2.71
N ALA A 83 5.91 -20.51 -1.69
CA ALA A 83 5.45 -20.66 -0.31
C ALA A 83 4.06 -20.04 -0.11
N LYS A 84 3.17 -20.85 0.45
CA LYS A 84 1.84 -20.45 0.93
C LYS A 84 1.75 -20.83 2.40
N ASN A 85 1.89 -19.87 3.29
CA ASN A 85 1.84 -20.12 4.74
C ASN A 85 0.91 -19.14 5.45
N THR A 86 0.38 -19.55 6.60
CA THR A 86 -0.34 -18.66 7.51
C THR A 86 0.44 -18.51 8.81
N GLU A 87 0.91 -17.29 9.04
CA GLU A 87 1.61 -16.90 10.25
C GLU A 87 0.60 -16.41 11.29
N LYS A 88 0.65 -16.99 12.49
CA LYS A 88 -0.25 -16.64 13.59
C LYS A 88 0.48 -15.89 14.70
N GLY A 89 -0.21 -14.94 15.33
CA GLY A 89 0.31 -14.16 16.44
C GLY A 89 1.24 -13.03 15.99
N THR A 90 2.23 -12.70 16.83
CA THR A 90 3.14 -11.58 16.57
C THR A 90 4.39 -12.04 15.82
N LEU A 91 4.66 -11.41 14.68
CA LEU A 91 5.89 -11.54 13.91
C LEU A 91 6.69 -10.24 14.07
N THR A 92 8.01 -10.35 14.16
CA THR A 92 8.86 -9.16 14.30
C THR A 92 10.03 -9.23 13.34
N ILE A 93 10.09 -8.25 12.44
CA ILE A 93 11.30 -7.96 11.67
C ILE A 93 12.15 -7.06 12.55
N LYS A 94 13.24 -7.59 13.10
CA LYS A 94 14.11 -6.85 14.03
C LYS A 94 14.85 -5.72 13.30
N SER A 95 15.35 -4.74 14.05
CA SER A 95 16.21 -3.69 13.47
C SER A 95 17.42 -4.32 12.79
N GLY A 96 17.76 -3.81 11.60
CA GLY A 96 18.83 -4.35 10.75
C GLY A 96 18.53 -5.68 10.06
N VAL A 97 17.37 -6.30 10.26
CA VAL A 97 16.93 -7.51 9.53
C VAL A 97 16.06 -7.12 8.34
N ILE A 98 16.21 -7.84 7.23
CA ILE A 98 15.35 -7.70 6.05
C ILE A 98 14.48 -8.95 5.92
N LEU A 99 13.15 -8.80 5.88
CA LEU A 99 12.25 -9.84 5.38
C LEU A 99 11.98 -9.59 3.90
N LYS A 100 12.28 -10.58 3.06
CA LYS A 100 12.22 -10.46 1.62
C LYS A 100 11.30 -11.52 1.02
N LEU A 101 10.26 -11.07 0.31
CA LEU A 101 9.36 -11.89 -0.49
C LEU A 101 9.66 -11.67 -1.97
N PRO A 102 10.58 -12.47 -2.56
CA PRO A 102 10.92 -12.35 -3.98
C PRO A 102 9.78 -12.86 -4.88
N TYR A 103 9.81 -12.50 -6.16
CA TYR A 103 8.80 -12.94 -7.15
C TYR A 103 9.36 -13.90 -8.23
N GLY A 104 10.68 -14.11 -8.29
CA GLY A 104 11.29 -14.97 -9.31
C GLY A 104 11.14 -16.48 -9.04
N GLU A 105 11.95 -17.30 -9.72
CA GLU A 105 11.94 -18.77 -9.54
C GLU A 105 12.26 -19.21 -8.11
N LYS A 106 12.08 -20.50 -7.77
CA LYS A 106 12.21 -21.08 -6.41
C LYS A 106 13.49 -20.71 -5.63
N THR A 107 14.53 -20.24 -6.31
CA THR A 107 15.82 -19.82 -5.73
C THR A 107 16.15 -18.33 -5.96
N SER A 108 15.32 -17.59 -6.69
CA SER A 108 15.52 -16.18 -7.00
C SER A 108 15.47 -15.32 -5.74
N LYS A 109 16.39 -14.35 -5.69
CA LYS A 109 16.49 -13.32 -4.65
C LYS A 109 15.96 -11.97 -5.15
N ASP A 110 15.14 -11.94 -6.20
CA ASP A 110 14.72 -10.71 -6.85
C ASP A 110 13.50 -10.10 -6.15
N THR A 111 13.62 -8.85 -5.67
CA THR A 111 12.50 -8.07 -5.11
C THR A 111 11.96 -7.00 -6.02
N LEU A 112 12.72 -6.61 -7.02
CA LEU A 112 12.26 -5.74 -8.06
C LEU A 112 13.00 -6.22 -9.29
N ASN A 113 12.28 -6.65 -10.34
CA ASN A 113 12.98 -6.84 -11.61
C ASN A 113 13.52 -5.47 -11.94
N THR A 114 14.83 -5.36 -12.14
CA THR A 114 15.51 -4.11 -12.46
C THR A 114 15.00 -3.60 -13.80
N LEU A 115 13.78 -3.05 -13.81
CA LEU A 115 13.32 -2.01 -14.72
C LEU A 115 13.42 -2.33 -16.22
N GLU A 116 13.79 -3.57 -16.55
CA GLU A 116 13.98 -4.28 -17.78
C GLU A 116 12.89 -5.35 -17.81
N ASN A 117 11.69 -4.98 -18.26
CA ASN A 117 10.95 -5.81 -19.19
C ASN A 117 9.69 -5.12 -19.72
N THR A 118 9.38 -5.58 -20.93
CA THR A 118 8.53 -5.10 -22.01
C THR A 118 7.02 -5.23 -21.79
N LEU A 119 6.58 -5.54 -20.57
CA LEU A 119 5.18 -5.82 -20.29
C LEU A 119 4.37 -4.52 -20.30
N SER A 120 3.33 -4.53 -21.13
CA SER A 120 2.38 -3.46 -21.29
C SER A 120 1.02 -4.10 -21.61
N THR A 121 0.57 -4.92 -20.66
CA THR A 121 -0.70 -5.66 -20.77
C THR A 121 -1.87 -4.70 -20.57
N GLY A 122 -1.68 -3.63 -19.78
CA GLY A 122 -2.74 -2.70 -19.41
C GLY A 122 -3.73 -3.28 -18.39
N VAL A 123 -3.35 -4.37 -17.72
CA VAL A 123 -4.20 -5.13 -16.77
C VAL A 123 -3.33 -5.57 -15.60
N PHE A 124 -3.88 -5.50 -14.38
CA PHE A 124 -3.18 -5.97 -13.19
C PHE A 124 -3.01 -7.51 -13.22
N SER A 125 -1.86 -8.02 -12.78
CA SER A 125 -1.58 -9.46 -12.76
C SER A 125 -2.58 -10.24 -11.92
N ASP A 126 -3.03 -9.64 -10.81
CA ASP A 126 -3.98 -10.28 -9.91
C ASP A 126 -5.41 -10.34 -10.46
N GLU A 127 -5.74 -9.56 -11.50
CA GLU A 127 -6.99 -9.63 -12.28
C GLU A 127 -6.92 -10.72 -13.36
N SER A 128 -5.73 -10.98 -13.91
CA SER A 128 -5.58 -11.73 -15.16
C SER A 128 -5.15 -13.18 -14.97
N ASN A 129 -4.29 -13.51 -14.00
CA ASN A 129 -3.75 -14.86 -13.86
C ASN A 129 -3.17 -15.16 -12.47
N GLU A 130 -3.84 -16.03 -11.71
CA GLU A 130 -3.35 -16.49 -10.40
C GLU A 130 -2.00 -17.24 -10.47
N ASN A 131 -1.58 -17.75 -11.64
CA ASN A 131 -0.28 -18.41 -11.81
C ASN A 131 0.90 -17.43 -11.75
N LEU A 132 0.66 -16.12 -11.76
CA LEU A 132 1.69 -15.09 -11.58
C LEU A 132 2.00 -14.84 -10.09
N LEU A 133 1.21 -15.39 -9.17
CA LEU A 133 1.48 -15.33 -7.74
C LEU A 133 2.63 -16.27 -7.36
N SER A 134 3.77 -15.69 -7.04
CA SER A 134 4.97 -16.40 -6.61
C SER A 134 4.83 -16.91 -5.18
N SER A 135 4.54 -16.04 -4.20
CA SER A 135 4.32 -16.44 -2.81
C SER A 135 3.21 -15.65 -2.15
N ASN A 136 2.51 -16.28 -1.20
CA ASN A 136 1.50 -15.62 -0.37
C ASN A 136 1.70 -15.99 1.10
N ILE A 137 2.14 -15.01 1.89
CA ILE A 137 2.21 -15.14 3.35
C ILE A 137 0.99 -14.47 3.96
N LYS A 138 0.11 -15.29 4.52
CA LYS A 138 -1.06 -14.81 5.27
C LYS A 138 -0.66 -14.48 6.69
N ILE A 139 -1.09 -13.34 7.21
CA ILE A 139 -0.83 -12.92 8.59
C ILE A 139 -2.16 -12.88 9.33
N ASN A 140 -2.24 -13.62 10.43
CA ASN A 140 -3.33 -13.60 11.40
C ASN A 140 -2.78 -13.15 12.76
N GLY A 141 -2.67 -11.83 12.94
CA GLY A 141 -2.05 -11.21 14.10
C GLY A 141 -1.34 -9.90 13.74
N THR A 142 -0.16 -9.68 14.30
CA THR A 142 0.57 -8.41 14.15
C THR A 142 1.96 -8.65 13.57
N LEU A 143 2.28 -7.95 12.48
CA LEU A 143 3.65 -7.83 11.99
C LEU A 143 4.24 -6.51 12.51
N ILE A 144 5.22 -6.60 13.40
CA ILE A 144 5.99 -5.45 13.88
C ILE A 144 7.24 -5.33 12.99
N ASN A 145 7.29 -4.32 12.14
CA ASN A 145 8.44 -4.05 11.30
C ASN A 145 9.34 -2.99 11.92
N LYS A 146 10.50 -3.40 12.47
CA LYS A 146 11.58 -2.49 12.92
C LYS A 146 12.78 -2.50 11.97
N GLY A 147 12.79 -3.39 10.97
CA GLY A 147 13.83 -3.52 9.96
C GLY A 147 13.30 -3.12 8.59
N THR A 148 13.45 -4.01 7.60
CA THR A 148 12.92 -3.80 6.25
C THR A 148 12.01 -4.95 5.85
N LEU A 149 10.83 -4.64 5.32
CA LEU A 149 9.94 -5.57 4.63
C LEU A 149 10.00 -5.28 3.14
N GLU A 150 10.38 -6.27 2.32
CA GLU A 150 10.37 -6.15 0.87
C GLU A 150 9.41 -7.17 0.24
N ILE A 151 8.47 -6.67 -0.57
CA ILE A 151 7.50 -7.48 -1.31
C ILE A 151 7.70 -7.20 -2.79
N GLY A 152 8.17 -8.20 -3.52
CA GLY A 152 8.59 -8.02 -4.89
C GLY A 152 7.54 -8.28 -5.96
N ALA A 153 7.72 -7.64 -7.11
CA ALA A 153 6.95 -7.88 -8.32
C ALA A 153 7.63 -7.39 -9.59
N GLU A 154 7.07 -7.82 -10.72
CA GLU A 154 7.29 -7.27 -12.05
C GLU A 154 6.28 -6.14 -12.32
N LEU A 155 6.80 -4.92 -12.48
CA LEU A 155 6.01 -3.74 -12.77
C LEU A 155 5.98 -3.46 -14.27
N GLY A 156 4.80 -3.11 -14.80
CA GLY A 156 4.62 -2.62 -16.16
C GLY A 156 5.14 -1.20 -16.34
N ARG A 157 4.98 -0.66 -17.56
CA ARG A 157 5.38 0.72 -17.90
C ARG A 157 4.17 1.54 -18.38
N ALA A 158 4.14 2.83 -18.04
CA ALA A 158 3.16 3.74 -18.63
C ALA A 158 3.51 4.01 -20.10
N ASP A 159 2.62 3.70 -21.03
CA ASP A 159 2.80 3.87 -22.48
C ASP A 159 1.55 4.55 -23.06
N GLY A 160 1.70 5.51 -23.98
CA GLY A 160 0.57 6.27 -24.51
C GLY A 160 -0.50 5.41 -25.21
N ASN A 161 -0.10 4.22 -25.68
CA ASN A 161 -1.01 3.26 -26.31
C ASN A 161 -1.60 2.23 -25.32
N LYS A 162 -1.13 2.19 -24.08
CA LYS A 162 -1.46 1.15 -23.10
C LYS A 162 -1.79 1.80 -21.76
N LYS A 163 -3.08 1.69 -21.41
CA LYS A 163 -3.78 2.60 -20.52
C LYS A 163 -3.65 2.23 -19.03
N LEU A 164 -2.43 1.94 -18.60
CA LEU A 164 -2.06 1.68 -17.20
C LEU A 164 -0.54 1.74 -17.06
N GLY A 165 -0.04 2.57 -16.16
CA GLY A 165 1.38 2.74 -15.90
C GLY A 165 1.78 2.23 -14.53
N LEU A 166 2.92 1.53 -14.45
CA LEU A 166 3.52 1.05 -13.20
C LEU A 166 2.65 0.13 -12.34
N ALA A 167 1.62 -0.48 -12.92
CA ALA A 167 0.91 -1.58 -12.29
C ALA A 167 1.79 -2.82 -12.17
N VAL A 168 1.44 -3.73 -11.26
CA VAL A 168 1.98 -5.10 -11.27
C VAL A 168 1.40 -5.81 -12.49
N GLU A 169 2.23 -6.10 -13.50
CA GLU A 169 1.81 -6.71 -14.78
C GLU A 169 2.49 -8.05 -15.09
N GLY A 170 3.38 -8.53 -14.21
CA GLY A 170 3.99 -9.86 -14.30
C GLY A 170 3.92 -10.63 -12.98
N LYS A 171 4.94 -11.45 -12.71
CA LYS A 171 5.03 -12.24 -11.47
C LYS A 171 5.11 -11.35 -10.24
N TYR A 172 4.53 -11.78 -9.13
CA TYR A 172 4.50 -11.00 -7.90
C TYR A 172 4.40 -11.87 -6.65
N SER A 173 4.87 -11.33 -5.54
CA SER A 173 4.59 -11.87 -4.21
C SER A 173 3.60 -10.98 -3.46
N GLN A 174 2.93 -11.54 -2.46
CA GLN A 174 2.00 -10.79 -1.63
C GLN A 174 2.04 -11.19 -0.16
N ILE A 175 1.61 -10.25 0.67
CA ILE A 175 1.13 -10.51 2.02
C ILE A 175 -0.39 -10.36 2.03
N THR A 176 -1.08 -11.27 2.72
CA THR A 176 -2.53 -11.16 2.94
C THR A 176 -2.81 -11.02 4.43
N LEU A 177 -3.34 -9.88 4.84
CA LEU A 177 -3.77 -9.64 6.22
C LEU A 177 -5.18 -10.21 6.44
N LEU A 178 -5.37 -10.96 7.52
CA LEU A 178 -6.63 -11.62 7.86
C LEU A 178 -7.33 -10.92 9.03
N GLY A 179 -8.66 -10.80 9.01
CA GLY A 179 -9.42 -10.26 10.14
C GLY A 179 -8.91 -8.88 10.60
N ASN A 180 -8.75 -8.71 11.91
CA ASN A 180 -8.21 -7.48 12.51
C ASN A 180 -6.68 -7.40 12.54
N SER A 181 -5.99 -8.07 11.60
CA SER A 181 -4.52 -8.08 11.57
C SER A 181 -3.93 -6.70 11.35
N LYS A 182 -2.68 -6.52 11.81
CA LYS A 182 -2.01 -5.22 11.77
C LYS A 182 -0.57 -5.33 11.29
N ILE A 183 -0.10 -4.32 10.56
CA ILE A 183 1.32 -4.05 10.38
C ILE A 183 1.68 -2.76 11.13
N ASP A 184 2.54 -2.88 12.13
CA ASP A 184 3.13 -1.75 12.84
C ASP A 184 4.51 -1.46 12.25
N ASN A 185 4.60 -0.41 11.44
CA ASN A 185 5.83 -0.06 10.75
C ASN A 185 6.61 1.03 11.49
N TYR A 186 7.77 0.67 11.99
CA TYR A 186 8.80 1.55 12.55
C TYR A 186 10.05 1.61 11.66
N GLY A 187 10.12 0.81 10.60
CA GLY A 187 11.25 0.70 9.68
C GLY A 187 10.85 1.02 8.25
N THR A 188 11.31 0.20 7.29
CA THR A 188 11.04 0.39 5.87
C THR A 188 10.10 -0.67 5.32
N ILE A 189 9.10 -0.27 4.52
CA ILE A 189 8.31 -1.18 3.68
C ILE A 189 8.60 -0.84 2.21
N ASN A 190 9.16 -1.78 1.46
CA ASN A 190 9.29 -1.74 0.00
C ASN A 190 8.20 -2.64 -0.62
N CYS A 191 7.07 -2.07 -1.02
CA CYS A 191 5.93 -2.79 -1.57
C CYS A 191 5.81 -2.60 -3.09
N TYR A 192 6.46 -3.47 -3.86
CA TYR A 192 6.30 -3.56 -5.31
C TYR A 192 5.26 -4.60 -5.70
N GLY A 193 5.11 -5.68 -4.93
CA GLY A 193 3.98 -6.61 -5.01
C GLY A 193 2.76 -6.09 -4.27
N TYR A 194 2.01 -6.97 -3.61
CA TYR A 194 0.76 -6.58 -2.94
C TYR A 194 0.77 -6.78 -1.43
N ILE A 195 0.08 -5.88 -0.72
CA ILE A 195 -0.49 -6.17 0.60
C ILE A 195 -2.00 -6.13 0.44
N LYS A 196 -2.64 -7.29 0.61
CA LYS A 196 -4.09 -7.47 0.47
C LYS A 196 -4.74 -7.75 1.81
N GLU A 197 -6.05 -7.69 1.83
CA GLU A 197 -6.92 -8.15 2.91
C GLU A 197 -7.99 -9.10 2.36
N THR A 198 -8.61 -9.89 3.23
CA THR A 198 -9.71 -10.80 2.89
C THR A 198 -11.07 -10.34 3.39
N GLU A 199 -11.13 -9.25 4.15
CA GLU A 199 -12.34 -8.76 4.82
C GLU A 199 -12.83 -7.46 4.17
N VAL A 200 -14.09 -7.43 3.75
CA VAL A 200 -14.68 -6.28 3.05
C VAL A 200 -15.77 -5.60 3.88
N ASN A 201 -16.36 -6.33 4.83
CA ASN A 201 -17.52 -5.88 5.61
C ASN A 201 -17.34 -6.04 7.13
N GLY A 202 -16.10 -6.23 7.60
CA GLY A 202 -15.73 -6.46 8.99
C GLY A 202 -14.70 -5.46 9.52
N ILE A 203 -14.08 -5.78 10.65
CA ILE A 203 -12.90 -5.04 11.12
C ILE A 203 -11.78 -5.28 10.11
N ARG A 204 -11.46 -4.26 9.32
CA ARG A 204 -10.44 -4.34 8.28
C ARG A 204 -9.04 -4.30 8.87
N PRO A 205 -8.08 -5.03 8.27
CA PRO A 205 -6.68 -4.88 8.61
C PRO A 205 -6.18 -3.44 8.50
N THR A 206 -5.15 -3.13 9.29
CA THR A 206 -4.55 -1.79 9.27
C THR A 206 -3.04 -1.86 9.14
N ILE A 207 -2.48 -0.86 8.46
CA ILE A 207 -1.05 -0.61 8.42
C ILE A 207 -0.82 0.76 9.05
N VAL A 208 0.04 0.83 10.06
CA VAL A 208 0.36 2.10 10.74
C VAL A 208 1.84 2.39 10.60
N ASN A 209 2.16 3.47 9.91
CA ASN A 209 3.50 3.99 9.77
C ASN A 209 3.78 4.99 10.91
N TYR A 210 4.71 4.64 11.78
CA TYR A 210 5.13 5.44 12.92
C TYR A 210 6.26 6.40 12.53
N SER A 211 6.53 7.39 13.39
CA SER A 211 7.62 8.35 13.17
C SER A 211 8.95 7.64 12.89
N GLY A 212 9.68 8.10 11.88
CA GLY A 212 10.94 7.51 11.40
C GLY A 212 10.76 6.40 10.36
N SER A 213 9.56 5.86 10.17
CA SER A 213 9.30 4.83 9.17
C SER A 213 9.12 5.40 7.75
N THR A 214 9.39 4.58 6.75
CA THR A 214 9.17 4.92 5.33
C THR A 214 8.47 3.78 4.61
N ALA A 215 7.46 4.10 3.80
CA ALA A 215 6.86 3.18 2.85
C ALA A 215 7.20 3.59 1.41
N TYR A 216 7.49 2.59 0.58
CA TYR A 216 7.75 2.70 -0.85
C TYR A 216 6.75 1.85 -1.61
N MET A 217 6.11 2.43 -2.63
CA MET A 217 5.19 1.70 -3.53
C MET A 217 5.11 2.37 -4.90
N PRO A 218 4.68 1.67 -5.96
CA PRO A 218 4.49 2.31 -7.25
C PRO A 218 3.29 3.28 -7.23
N MET A 219 3.43 4.40 -7.93
CA MET A 219 2.30 5.26 -8.30
C MET A 219 1.73 4.76 -9.62
N CYS A 220 0.54 4.16 -9.58
CA CYS A 220 -0.15 3.71 -10.78
C CYS A 220 -0.78 4.91 -11.48
N VAL A 221 -0.47 5.09 -12.77
CA VAL A 221 -1.02 6.19 -13.60
C VAL A 221 -1.95 5.62 -14.65
N TYR A 222 -3.19 6.10 -14.69
CA TYR A 222 -4.23 5.52 -15.55
C TYR A 222 -4.40 6.28 -16.87
N ASP A 223 -4.00 7.55 -16.93
CA ASP A 223 -4.27 8.44 -18.06
C ASP A 223 -3.00 9.00 -18.73
N TRP A 224 -1.90 8.23 -18.72
CA TRP A 224 -0.69 8.63 -19.43
C TRP A 224 -0.85 8.52 -20.95
N ASN A 225 -0.79 9.67 -21.63
CA ASN A 225 -0.97 9.77 -23.09
C ASN A 225 0.36 9.89 -23.88
N GLY A 226 1.50 9.58 -23.26
CA GLY A 226 2.80 9.58 -23.91
C GLY A 226 3.56 10.91 -23.84
N GLY A 227 4.84 10.86 -24.22
CA GLY A 227 5.78 11.99 -24.08
C GLY A 227 5.43 13.24 -24.90
N GLY A 228 5.00 13.08 -26.15
CA GLY A 228 4.62 14.20 -27.01
C GLY A 228 3.42 14.97 -26.45
N TYR A 229 2.43 14.26 -25.91
CA TYR A 229 1.31 14.88 -25.18
C TYR A 229 1.79 15.59 -23.92
N ALA A 230 2.62 14.94 -23.12
CA ALA A 230 3.15 15.55 -21.89
C ALA A 230 3.94 16.84 -22.16
N TYR A 231 4.71 16.88 -23.24
CA TYR A 231 5.42 18.07 -23.69
C TYR A 231 4.46 19.20 -24.10
N ALA A 232 3.40 18.89 -24.84
CA ALA A 232 2.38 19.86 -25.23
C ALA A 232 1.63 20.43 -24.01
N CYS A 233 1.28 19.57 -23.04
CA CYS A 233 0.69 19.98 -21.76
C CYS A 233 1.62 20.91 -20.99
N ASN A 234 2.92 20.58 -20.90
CA ASN A 234 3.91 21.43 -20.24
C ASN A 234 4.02 22.81 -20.91
N LYS A 235 3.99 22.89 -22.25
CA LYS A 235 3.96 24.18 -22.98
C LYS A 235 2.69 25.00 -22.76
N ALA A 236 1.60 24.34 -22.37
CA ALA A 236 0.31 24.96 -22.12
C ALA A 236 0.03 25.20 -20.63
N ASP A 237 1.02 24.98 -19.75
CA ASP A 237 0.88 25.04 -18.29
C ASP A 237 -0.26 24.14 -17.76
N VAL A 238 -0.33 22.91 -18.28
CA VAL A 238 -1.29 21.86 -17.88
C VAL A 238 -0.55 20.63 -17.36
N LEU A 239 -1.06 20.01 -16.29
CA LEU A 239 -0.52 18.73 -15.82
C LEU A 239 -0.87 17.61 -16.81
N PRO A 240 0.10 16.77 -17.22
CA PRO A 240 -0.14 15.73 -18.22
C PRO A 240 -0.82 14.46 -17.67
N ILE A 241 -1.15 14.45 -16.37
CA ILE A 241 -1.75 13.32 -15.63
C ILE A 241 -2.89 13.87 -14.79
N ASN A 242 -4.04 13.20 -14.78
CA ASN A 242 -5.17 13.51 -13.90
C ASN A 242 -5.60 12.33 -13.03
N MET A 243 -5.24 11.11 -13.40
CA MET A 243 -5.66 9.89 -12.70
C MET A 243 -4.46 9.06 -12.27
N PHE A 244 -4.25 9.01 -10.95
CA PHE A 244 -3.26 8.13 -10.33
C PHE A 244 -3.78 7.59 -9.00
N ASP A 245 -3.20 6.49 -8.51
CA ASP A 245 -3.55 5.85 -7.25
C ASP A 245 -2.41 4.92 -6.76
N PHE A 246 -2.59 4.29 -5.60
CA PHE A 246 -1.61 3.40 -4.95
C PHE A 246 -2.19 1.98 -4.66
N PRO A 247 -2.63 1.24 -5.70
CA PRO A 247 -3.49 0.07 -5.53
C PRO A 247 -2.78 -1.18 -4.97
N ASN A 248 -1.45 -1.15 -4.84
CA ASN A 248 -0.66 -2.26 -4.32
C ASN A 248 -0.98 -2.58 -2.85
N VAL A 249 -1.48 -1.61 -2.10
CA VAL A 249 -1.87 -1.77 -0.71
C VAL A 249 -3.38 -1.53 -0.59
N LYS A 250 -4.14 -2.61 -0.39
CA LYS A 250 -5.60 -2.54 -0.20
C LYS A 250 -6.04 -2.21 1.24
N PRO A 251 -5.37 -2.70 2.30
CA PRO A 251 -5.73 -2.33 3.66
C PRO A 251 -5.60 -0.84 3.92
N SER A 252 -6.36 -0.34 4.90
CA SER A 252 -6.22 1.04 5.37
C SER A 252 -4.81 1.29 5.89
N ILE A 253 -4.12 2.27 5.30
CA ILE A 253 -2.73 2.62 5.65
C ILE A 253 -2.67 4.04 6.21
N GLN A 254 -2.31 4.14 7.49
CA GLN A 254 -2.14 5.40 8.22
C GLN A 254 -0.68 5.81 8.25
N TYR A 255 -0.43 7.10 8.02
CA TYR A 255 0.85 7.76 8.14
C TYR A 255 0.77 8.79 9.25
N ASN A 256 1.51 8.56 10.33
CA ASN A 256 1.63 9.54 11.42
C ASN A 256 2.72 10.55 11.10
N TYR A 257 2.65 11.74 11.71
CA TYR A 257 3.72 12.71 11.68
C TYR A 257 5.10 12.06 11.93
N GLY A 258 6.06 12.39 11.08
CA GLY A 258 7.41 11.80 11.09
C GLY A 258 7.58 10.54 10.24
N SER A 259 6.51 9.94 9.71
CA SER A 259 6.60 8.88 8.69
C SER A 259 6.62 9.44 7.27
N LYS A 260 6.99 8.61 6.28
CA LYS A 260 7.09 9.01 4.87
C LYS A 260 6.42 8.00 3.93
N LEU A 261 5.79 8.52 2.88
CA LEU A 261 5.43 7.76 1.68
C LEU A 261 6.22 8.30 0.49
N GLN A 262 7.06 7.46 -0.10
CA GLN A 262 7.77 7.73 -1.34
C GLN A 262 7.26 6.80 -2.43
N VAL A 263 6.98 7.34 -3.61
CA VAL A 263 6.41 6.53 -4.70
C VAL A 263 7.33 6.46 -5.89
N LEU A 264 7.36 5.27 -6.50
CA LEU A 264 8.02 5.07 -7.78
C LEU A 264 7.14 5.69 -8.87
N PHE A 265 7.71 6.61 -9.65
CA PHE A 265 7.09 7.13 -10.85
C PHE A 265 7.96 6.83 -12.08
N ARG A 266 7.31 6.34 -13.14
CA ARG A 266 7.93 5.97 -14.40
C ARG A 266 6.93 6.10 -15.52
N VAL A 267 7.38 6.75 -16.59
CA VAL A 267 6.63 6.95 -17.81
C VAL A 267 7.52 6.77 -19.02
N ASN A 268 6.95 6.28 -20.12
CA ASN A 268 7.60 6.26 -21.42
C ASN A 268 7.42 7.63 -22.12
N ILE A 269 8.51 8.26 -22.56
CA ILE A 269 8.53 9.59 -23.17
C ILE A 269 9.36 9.53 -24.44
N SER A 270 8.82 9.52 -25.66
CA SER A 270 9.64 9.50 -26.88
C SER A 270 10.65 10.67 -27.02
N ASN A 271 11.92 10.42 -27.41
CA ASN A 271 12.83 11.47 -27.91
C ASN A 271 12.30 11.98 -29.23
N PRO A 272 12.23 13.30 -29.45
CA PRO A 272 12.22 13.84 -30.79
C PRO A 272 13.61 13.85 -31.47
N LEU A 273 14.72 13.62 -30.75
CA LEU A 273 16.10 13.76 -31.28
C LEU A 273 16.86 12.44 -31.49
N ALA A 274 16.25 11.29 -31.22
CA ALA A 274 16.93 10.00 -31.38
C ALA A 274 16.81 9.50 -32.83
N VAL A 275 17.95 9.24 -33.46
CA VAL A 275 18.06 8.66 -34.81
C VAL A 275 18.55 7.22 -34.64
N GLY A 276 17.72 6.22 -34.95
CA GLY A 276 18.05 4.79 -34.84
C GLY A 276 17.13 3.97 -33.94
N GLU A 277 17.21 2.63 -34.04
CA GLU A 277 16.33 1.63 -33.37
C GLU A 277 16.54 1.49 -31.86
N ASP A 278 17.51 2.20 -31.27
CA ASP A 278 17.76 2.20 -29.82
C ASP A 278 16.77 3.10 -29.08
N GLN A 279 15.56 2.58 -28.83
CA GLN A 279 14.54 3.20 -27.97
C GLN A 279 14.03 2.16 -26.97
N PRO A 280 14.20 2.33 -25.65
CA PRO A 280 13.25 3.18 -24.92
C PRO A 280 13.77 3.90 -23.65
N TRP A 281 13.10 5.02 -23.39
CA TRP A 281 13.10 5.92 -22.24
C TRP A 281 12.72 5.25 -20.92
N ARG A 282 13.50 5.48 -19.87
CA ARG A 282 13.27 4.86 -18.57
C ARG A 282 13.58 5.81 -17.42
N ASN A 283 12.60 6.61 -17.04
CA ASN A 283 12.70 7.40 -15.82
C ASN A 283 12.21 6.65 -14.62
N VAL A 284 12.95 6.79 -13.54
CA VAL A 284 12.58 6.29 -12.22
C VAL A 284 12.89 7.42 -11.27
N ASP A 285 11.85 8.14 -10.87
CA ASP A 285 11.99 9.07 -9.76
C ASP A 285 11.24 8.52 -8.55
N ARG A 286 11.73 8.90 -7.37
CA ARG A 286 11.06 8.72 -6.10
C ARG A 286 10.50 10.05 -5.66
N THR A 287 9.19 10.20 -5.77
CA THR A 287 8.49 11.41 -5.33
C THR A 287 7.92 11.21 -3.93
N ASN A 288 8.07 12.19 -3.04
CA ASN A 288 7.41 12.15 -1.74
C ASN A 288 5.93 12.50 -1.90
N ILE A 289 5.05 11.58 -1.53
CA ILE A 289 3.61 11.84 -1.44
C ILE A 289 3.22 12.28 -0.05
N ILE A 290 3.80 11.69 1.00
CA ILE A 290 3.52 12.06 2.40
C ILE A 290 4.86 12.31 3.10
N GLY A 291 4.94 13.42 3.84
CA GLY A 291 6.12 13.78 4.61
C GLY A 291 5.83 14.80 5.70
N LYS A 292 6.89 15.21 6.39
CA LYS A 292 6.85 16.25 7.41
C LYS A 292 6.71 17.64 6.76
N ILE A 293 5.92 18.52 7.37
CA ILE A 293 5.81 19.90 6.90
C ILE A 293 7.12 20.68 6.95
N GLU A 294 8.01 20.33 7.89
CA GLU A 294 9.33 20.93 8.01
C GLU A 294 10.28 20.53 6.87
N ASP A 295 10.02 19.41 6.20
CA ASP A 295 10.84 18.96 5.06
C ASP A 295 10.45 19.72 3.76
N ASN A 296 9.26 20.34 3.71
CA ASN A 296 8.71 21.13 2.59
C ASN A 296 8.90 20.50 1.20
N ASN A 297 8.74 19.18 1.10
CA ASN A 297 9.11 18.42 -0.10
C ASN A 297 8.16 17.26 -0.42
N ALA A 298 6.91 17.30 0.03
CA ALA A 298 5.91 16.26 -0.18
C ALA A 298 4.56 16.85 -0.62
N PHE A 299 3.75 16.01 -1.28
CA PHE A 299 2.40 16.40 -1.71
C PHE A 299 1.45 16.63 -0.51
N PHE A 300 1.44 15.74 0.48
CA PHE A 300 0.77 15.92 1.77
C PHE A 300 1.81 16.09 2.88
N MET A 301 1.81 17.27 3.48
CA MET A 301 2.76 17.64 4.52
C MET A 301 2.07 17.67 5.88
N LEU A 302 2.49 16.77 6.76
CA LEU A 302 1.92 16.60 8.09
C LEU A 302 2.60 17.54 9.10
N SER A 303 1.81 18.26 9.89
CA SER A 303 2.27 18.96 11.09
C SER A 303 2.37 18.01 12.29
N SER A 304 3.09 18.42 13.33
CA SER A 304 3.18 17.63 14.57
C SER A 304 1.80 17.24 15.12
N GLY A 305 1.66 15.95 15.49
CA GLY A 305 0.39 15.37 15.96
C GLY A 305 -0.62 15.01 14.87
N ALA A 306 -0.34 15.31 13.60
CA ALA A 306 -1.22 14.97 12.48
C ALA A 306 -1.04 13.53 12.00
N SER A 307 -2.06 13.03 11.30
CA SER A 307 -1.99 11.79 10.53
C SER A 307 -2.82 11.89 9.25
N LEU A 308 -2.43 11.10 8.26
CA LEU A 308 -3.18 10.92 7.02
C LEU A 308 -3.37 9.43 6.77
N THR A 309 -4.60 9.03 6.47
CA THR A 309 -4.93 7.65 6.14
C THR A 309 -5.37 7.55 4.69
N LEU A 310 -4.75 6.63 3.95
CA LEU A 310 -5.20 6.20 2.63
C LEU A 310 -5.99 4.90 2.82
N ASP A 311 -7.26 4.94 2.44
CA ASP A 311 -8.20 3.85 2.69
C ASP A 311 -8.84 3.42 1.35
N TYR A 312 -8.17 2.50 0.66
CA TYR A 312 -8.56 2.01 -0.66
C TYR A 312 -9.88 1.24 -0.59
N GLN A 313 -10.88 1.74 -1.32
CA GLN A 313 -12.21 1.17 -1.49
C GLN A 313 -12.28 0.44 -2.83
N GLY A 314 -11.69 -0.75 -2.86
CA GLY A 314 -11.77 -1.63 -4.03
C GLY A 314 -13.20 -2.12 -4.27
N LYS A 315 -13.63 -2.15 -5.53
CA LYS A 315 -14.92 -2.75 -5.92
C LYS A 315 -14.84 -4.27 -6.13
N SER A 316 -13.61 -4.81 -6.16
CA SER A 316 -13.34 -6.25 -6.14
C SER A 316 -12.51 -6.62 -4.91
N ASP A 317 -13.00 -7.64 -4.22
CA ASP A 317 -12.40 -8.22 -3.02
C ASP A 317 -11.15 -9.03 -3.36
N VAL A 318 -11.07 -9.53 -4.60
CA VAL A 318 -10.08 -10.53 -5.02
C VAL A 318 -8.92 -9.87 -5.76
N TYR A 319 -9.22 -8.95 -6.68
CA TYR A 319 -8.27 -8.42 -7.64
C TYR A 319 -8.31 -6.90 -7.76
N THR A 320 -7.27 -6.33 -8.33
CA THR A 320 -7.16 -4.91 -8.63
C THR A 320 -7.77 -4.66 -10.01
N ILE A 321 -8.45 -3.54 -10.23
CA ILE A 321 -9.11 -3.27 -11.51
C ILE A 321 -8.44 -2.07 -12.18
N ASN A 322 -8.23 -2.18 -13.51
CA ASN A 322 -7.89 -1.01 -14.31
C ASN A 322 -9.11 -0.08 -14.48
N ASP A 323 -8.99 1.13 -13.92
CA ASP A 323 -10.04 2.16 -13.94
C ASP A 323 -9.94 3.12 -15.13
N SER A 324 -9.01 2.90 -16.08
CA SER A 324 -8.94 3.64 -17.34
C SER A 324 -10.06 3.25 -18.32
N LYS A 325 -11.31 3.50 -17.91
CA LYS A 325 -12.52 3.11 -18.63
C LYS A 325 -13.42 4.34 -18.82
N ILE A 326 -13.41 4.89 -20.04
CA ILE A 326 -14.09 6.15 -20.34
C ILE A 326 -15.61 6.09 -20.09
N ASP A 327 -16.26 4.96 -20.37
CA ASP A 327 -17.73 4.84 -20.31
C ASP A 327 -18.24 4.29 -18.94
N SER A 328 -17.40 4.35 -17.89
CA SER A 328 -17.71 3.91 -16.54
C SER A 328 -18.34 5.00 -15.66
N SER A 329 -19.23 4.59 -14.77
CA SER A 329 -19.81 5.40 -13.69
C SER A 329 -19.07 5.16 -12.36
N LEU A 330 -19.26 6.05 -11.39
CA LEU A 330 -18.52 6.05 -10.12
C LEU A 330 -18.73 4.78 -9.28
N ASP A 331 -19.87 4.11 -9.41
CA ASP A 331 -20.25 2.92 -8.65
C ASP A 331 -19.36 1.69 -8.93
N VAL A 332 -18.75 1.62 -10.11
CA VAL A 332 -17.90 0.50 -10.55
C VAL A 332 -16.40 0.80 -10.49
N LEU A 333 -16.01 2.02 -10.13
CA LEU A 333 -14.62 2.47 -10.08
C LEU A 333 -14.05 2.37 -8.66
N ASN A 334 -12.75 2.12 -8.54
CA ASN A 334 -12.08 2.12 -7.24
C ASN A 334 -11.74 3.56 -6.82
N ILE A 335 -11.87 3.81 -5.53
CA ILE A 335 -11.66 5.13 -4.90
C ILE A 335 -10.77 4.92 -3.68
N THR A 336 -9.85 5.85 -3.42
CA THR A 336 -9.10 5.93 -2.18
C THR A 336 -9.67 7.04 -1.31
N ASN A 337 -10.19 6.69 -0.14
CA ASN A 337 -10.59 7.67 0.85
C ASN A 337 -9.34 8.22 1.54
N VAL A 338 -9.12 9.52 1.45
CA VAL A 338 -8.02 10.25 2.08
C VAL A 338 -8.54 10.93 3.32
N LYS A 339 -8.29 10.33 4.49
CA LYS A 339 -8.76 10.85 5.78
C LYS A 339 -7.66 11.65 6.47
N ILE A 340 -7.97 12.88 6.85
CA ILE A 340 -7.01 13.83 7.43
C ILE A 340 -7.36 14.09 8.89
N SER A 341 -6.39 13.88 9.78
CA SER A 341 -6.45 14.22 11.19
C SER A 341 -5.31 15.18 11.57
N GLY A 342 -5.59 16.18 12.41
CA GLY A 342 -4.62 17.22 12.76
C GLY A 342 -4.33 18.18 11.60
N GLY A 343 -3.14 18.80 11.60
CA GLY A 343 -2.75 19.78 10.59
C GLY A 343 -2.06 19.15 9.36
N VAL A 344 -2.61 19.38 8.18
CA VAL A 344 -2.02 18.96 6.89
C VAL A 344 -1.98 20.13 5.91
N THR A 345 -0.87 20.27 5.20
CA THR A 345 -0.72 21.22 4.09
C THR A 345 -0.51 20.46 2.79
N LEU A 346 -1.26 20.81 1.75
CA LEU A 346 -1.04 20.30 0.41
C LEU A 346 0.12 21.08 -0.24
N GLY A 347 1.25 20.40 -0.42
CA GLY A 347 2.44 20.87 -1.11
C GLY A 347 2.46 20.44 -2.57
N ASN A 348 3.60 20.66 -3.24
CA ASN A 348 3.74 20.35 -4.66
C ASN A 348 4.04 18.86 -4.89
N LEU A 349 3.42 18.30 -5.92
CA LEU A 349 3.86 17.05 -6.52
C LEU A 349 4.94 17.39 -7.57
N THR A 350 6.15 16.89 -7.35
CA THR A 350 7.29 17.03 -8.27
C THR A 350 7.76 15.65 -8.70
N MET A 351 7.77 15.41 -10.01
CA MET A 351 8.27 14.18 -10.61
C MET A 351 9.36 14.52 -11.62
N SER A 352 10.58 14.09 -11.36
CA SER A 352 11.72 14.30 -12.26
C SER A 352 11.68 13.32 -13.42
N LEU A 353 12.08 13.82 -14.59
CA LEU A 353 12.15 13.10 -15.84
C LEU A 353 13.55 13.31 -16.42
N GLU A 354 14.34 12.24 -16.50
CA GLU A 354 15.61 12.22 -17.21
C GLU A 354 15.38 11.80 -18.68
N ILE A 355 15.63 12.72 -19.60
CA ILE A 355 15.36 12.58 -21.02
C ILE A 355 16.72 12.62 -21.74
N GLY A 356 17.44 11.49 -21.77
CA GLY A 356 18.82 11.46 -22.25
C GLY A 356 19.71 12.30 -21.35
N SER A 357 20.30 13.38 -21.89
CA SER A 357 21.05 14.37 -21.09
C SER A 357 20.21 15.54 -20.57
N ILE A 358 18.90 15.56 -20.83
CA ILE A 358 17.99 16.65 -20.44
C ILE A 358 17.25 16.25 -19.17
N ASN A 359 17.32 17.07 -18.13
CA ASN A 359 16.46 16.92 -16.97
C ASN A 359 15.24 17.82 -17.11
N ALA A 360 14.05 17.22 -17.03
CA ALA A 360 12.77 17.91 -16.96
C ALA A 360 12.04 17.51 -15.68
N SER A 361 11.02 18.28 -15.28
CA SER A 361 10.18 17.95 -14.14
C SER A 361 8.71 18.20 -14.47
N ILE A 362 7.84 17.31 -13.99
CA ILE A 362 6.41 17.55 -13.89
C ILE A 362 6.17 18.10 -12.49
N GLU A 363 5.69 19.34 -12.38
CA GLU A 363 5.52 20.05 -11.11
C GLU A 363 4.14 20.67 -11.01
N THR A 364 3.41 20.40 -9.93
CA THR A 364 2.09 21.01 -9.71
C THR A 364 2.16 22.46 -9.26
N SER A 365 3.33 22.97 -8.89
CA SER A 365 3.51 24.37 -8.45
C SER A 365 3.16 25.40 -9.53
N LYS A 366 3.28 25.02 -10.81
CA LYS A 366 3.09 25.89 -11.97
C LYS A 366 1.68 25.83 -12.56
N VAL A 367 0.89 24.83 -12.18
CA VAL A 367 -0.38 24.48 -12.85
C VAL A 367 -1.49 24.25 -11.84
N LEU A 368 -2.74 24.10 -12.29
CA LEU A 368 -3.83 23.63 -11.42
C LEU A 368 -3.63 22.14 -11.11
N CYS A 369 -3.22 21.82 -9.88
CA CYS A 369 -3.09 20.45 -9.40
C CYS A 369 -4.44 19.72 -9.46
N PRO A 370 -4.58 18.63 -10.24
CA PRO A 370 -5.82 17.87 -10.30
C PRO A 370 -6.00 17.00 -9.05
N ILE A 371 -7.21 17.07 -8.48
CA ILE A 371 -7.77 16.05 -7.60
C ILE A 371 -8.89 15.38 -8.40
N SER A 372 -8.74 14.10 -8.72
CA SER A 372 -9.72 13.32 -9.47
C SER A 372 -10.64 12.52 -8.57
N TYR A 373 -11.64 11.85 -9.17
CA TYR A 373 -12.54 10.91 -8.49
C TYR A 373 -11.81 9.78 -7.74
N LYS A 374 -10.53 9.55 -8.03
CA LYS A 374 -9.69 8.57 -7.33
C LYS A 374 -9.48 8.90 -5.86
N PHE A 375 -9.63 10.17 -5.46
CA PHE A 375 -9.39 10.61 -4.10
C PHE A 375 -10.64 11.29 -3.53
N ASP A 376 -11.27 10.63 -2.57
CA ASP A 376 -12.33 11.21 -1.73
C ASP A 376 -11.66 11.78 -0.48
N ILE A 377 -11.58 13.10 -0.36
CA ILE A 377 -10.89 13.77 0.74
C ILE A 377 -11.86 14.03 1.89
N GLU A 378 -11.54 13.56 3.08
CA GLU A 378 -12.31 13.77 4.31
C GLU A 378 -11.42 14.49 5.34
N VAL A 379 -11.82 15.69 5.72
CA VAL A 379 -11.13 16.50 6.75
C VAL A 379 -11.90 16.34 8.05
N LEU A 380 -11.35 15.52 8.96
CA LEU A 380 -12.04 15.08 10.18
C LEU A 380 -12.18 16.20 11.20
N SER A 381 -13.12 16.05 12.14
CA SER A 381 -13.33 17.02 13.22
C SER A 381 -12.02 17.37 13.97
N GLY A 382 -11.77 18.67 14.16
CA GLY A 382 -10.54 19.17 14.77
C GLY A 382 -9.31 19.21 13.85
N ALA A 383 -9.41 18.68 12.62
CA ALA A 383 -8.34 18.73 11.64
C ALA A 383 -8.33 20.06 10.84
N LYS A 384 -7.17 20.39 10.28
CA LYS A 384 -6.98 21.53 9.38
C LYS A 384 -6.27 21.08 8.11
N LEU A 385 -6.88 21.30 6.95
CA LEU A 385 -6.25 21.12 5.64
C LEU A 385 -6.00 22.48 4.99
N THR A 386 -4.75 22.76 4.62
CA THR A 386 -4.36 23.99 3.93
C THR A 386 -3.92 23.69 2.51
N PHE A 387 -4.57 24.28 1.51
CA PHE A 387 -4.15 24.26 0.11
C PHE A 387 -3.26 25.47 -0.17
N SER A 388 -1.96 25.22 -0.33
CA SER A 388 -0.96 26.26 -0.61
C SER A 388 -0.65 26.44 -2.10
N GLN A 389 -1.29 25.66 -2.97
CA GLN A 389 -1.10 25.66 -4.42
C GLN A 389 -2.43 25.72 -5.16
N LYS A 390 -2.37 26.12 -6.45
CA LYS A 390 -3.55 26.12 -7.32
C LYS A 390 -4.07 24.70 -7.47
N THR A 391 -5.37 24.49 -7.26
CA THR A 391 -5.97 23.15 -7.26
C THR A 391 -7.24 23.13 -8.12
N LYS A 392 -7.49 22.02 -8.82
CA LYS A 392 -8.76 21.75 -9.51
C LYS A 392 -9.32 20.41 -9.07
N PHE A 393 -10.59 20.40 -8.68
CA PHE A 393 -11.36 19.17 -8.42
C PHE A 393 -12.10 18.80 -9.70
N LEU A 394 -11.74 17.68 -10.29
CA LEU A 394 -12.31 17.17 -11.53
C LEU A 394 -13.65 16.49 -11.27
N ALA A 395 -14.43 16.26 -12.34
CA ALA A 395 -15.71 15.56 -12.24
C ALA A 395 -15.56 14.23 -11.47
N GLY A 396 -16.49 13.98 -10.55
CA GLY A 396 -16.51 12.82 -9.65
C GLY A 396 -15.67 12.99 -8.38
N ALA A 397 -14.77 13.99 -8.30
CA ALA A 397 -14.00 14.24 -7.08
C ALA A 397 -14.90 14.73 -5.93
N LYS A 398 -14.57 14.34 -4.70
CA LYS A 398 -15.34 14.70 -3.52
C LYS A 398 -14.45 15.17 -2.39
N MET A 399 -14.89 16.22 -1.71
CA MET A 399 -14.32 16.65 -0.44
C MET A 399 -15.40 16.89 0.61
N VAL A 400 -15.19 16.36 1.81
CA VAL A 400 -16.04 16.55 2.97
C VAL A 400 -15.25 17.25 4.08
N ILE A 401 -15.81 18.32 4.61
CA ILE A 401 -15.28 19.06 5.76
C ILE A 401 -16.20 18.77 6.94
N ASP A 402 -15.72 18.04 7.92
CA ASP A 402 -16.52 17.70 9.10
C ASP A 402 -16.77 18.90 9.99
N LYS A 403 -17.80 18.77 10.84
CA LYS A 403 -18.06 19.75 11.88
C LYS A 403 -16.84 19.92 12.78
N GLY A 404 -16.39 21.16 12.96
CA GLY A 404 -15.20 21.50 13.74
C GLY A 404 -13.87 21.31 12.99
N ALA A 405 -13.90 20.88 11.72
CA ALA A 405 -12.74 20.90 10.84
C ALA A 405 -12.58 22.27 10.16
N THR A 406 -11.38 22.56 9.66
CA THR A 406 -11.08 23.77 8.88
C THR A 406 -10.39 23.43 7.57
N VAL A 407 -10.86 24.00 6.46
CA VAL A 407 -10.13 23.98 5.19
C VAL A 407 -9.81 25.40 4.76
N VAL A 408 -8.56 25.61 4.35
CA VAL A 408 -8.06 26.91 3.90
C VAL A 408 -7.57 26.81 2.46
N PHE A 409 -8.12 27.63 1.57
CA PHE A 409 -7.63 27.79 0.21
C PHE A 409 -6.85 29.11 0.10
N ASN A 410 -5.52 29.02 0.10
CA ASN A 410 -4.62 30.19 -0.06
C ASN A 410 -4.31 30.52 -1.53
N GLN A 411 -4.75 29.67 -2.47
CA GLN A 411 -4.52 29.79 -3.89
C GLN A 411 -5.80 29.44 -4.66
N GLN A 412 -5.78 29.69 -5.98
CA GLN A 412 -6.93 29.43 -6.84
C GLN A 412 -7.45 27.99 -6.71
N CYS A 413 -8.76 27.84 -6.54
CA CYS A 413 -9.44 26.55 -6.50
C CYS A 413 -10.64 26.53 -7.45
N VAL A 414 -10.78 25.44 -8.21
CA VAL A 414 -11.88 25.26 -9.19
C VAL A 414 -12.52 23.88 -9.05
N PHE A 415 -13.85 23.80 -9.04
CA PHE A 415 -14.64 22.56 -9.05
C PHE A 415 -15.36 22.38 -10.39
N TYR A 416 -15.18 21.22 -11.04
CA TYR A 416 -15.73 20.98 -12.38
C TYR A 416 -17.12 20.32 -12.30
N GLN A 417 -18.07 20.79 -13.10
CA GLN A 417 -19.42 20.22 -13.20
C GLN A 417 -19.46 18.91 -14.01
N GLU A 418 -18.62 18.80 -15.03
CA GLU A 418 -18.56 17.64 -15.90
C GLU A 418 -17.17 17.49 -16.53
N ASN A 419 -16.89 16.30 -17.07
CA ASN A 419 -15.68 16.07 -17.84
C ASN A 419 -15.89 16.55 -19.30
N GLN A 420 -15.49 17.79 -19.60
CA GLN A 420 -15.41 18.26 -20.99
C GLN A 420 -14.03 17.99 -21.57
N SER A 421 -13.81 16.78 -22.10
CA SER A 421 -12.61 16.52 -22.90
C SER A 421 -12.82 16.99 -24.32
N LEU A 422 -12.02 17.99 -24.75
CA LEU A 422 -11.90 18.39 -26.15
C LEU A 422 -11.03 17.44 -26.98
N GLN A 423 -10.45 16.41 -26.36
CA GLN A 423 -9.66 15.40 -27.07
C GLN A 423 -10.55 14.37 -27.77
N LYS A 424 -10.04 13.78 -28.86
CA LYS A 424 -10.64 12.58 -29.46
C LYS A 424 -10.81 11.50 -28.38
N LYS A 425 -11.95 10.80 -28.39
CA LYS A 425 -12.35 9.77 -27.40
C LYS A 425 -11.25 8.75 -27.08
N GLU A 426 -10.36 8.48 -28.04
CA GLU A 426 -9.26 7.52 -27.93
C GLU A 426 -8.20 7.89 -26.88
N TYR A 427 -7.97 9.20 -26.66
CA TYR A 427 -6.95 9.73 -25.74
C TYR A 427 -7.51 10.22 -24.39
N ASN A 428 -8.84 10.36 -24.27
CA ASN A 428 -9.47 10.66 -22.99
C ASN A 428 -9.72 9.39 -22.18
N GLN A 429 -8.91 9.14 -21.16
CA GLN A 429 -9.12 8.04 -20.23
C GLN A 429 -9.99 8.40 -19.02
N TYR A 430 -10.29 9.69 -18.84
CA TYR A 430 -11.10 10.14 -17.71
C TYR A 430 -12.57 9.79 -17.93
N PRO A 431 -13.24 9.09 -16.99
CA PRO A 431 -14.60 8.63 -17.21
C PRO A 431 -15.58 9.80 -17.46
N ASN A 432 -16.44 9.65 -18.47
CA ASN A 432 -17.33 10.71 -18.95
C ASN A 432 -18.72 10.71 -18.27
N LYS A 433 -19.09 9.62 -17.58
CA LYS A 433 -20.36 9.50 -16.83
C LYS A 433 -20.22 9.89 -15.36
N LEU A 434 -19.16 10.60 -15.00
CA LEU A 434 -18.96 11.07 -13.64
C LEU A 434 -19.82 12.30 -13.37
N ASN A 435 -20.40 12.34 -12.18
CA ASN A 435 -21.14 13.49 -11.70
C ASN A 435 -20.19 14.68 -11.44
N LYS A 436 -20.76 15.84 -11.12
CA LYS A 436 -19.99 17.02 -10.69
C LYS A 436 -19.06 16.75 -9.52
N ALA A 437 -17.95 17.47 -9.49
CA ALA A 437 -17.12 17.58 -8.30
C ALA A 437 -17.96 18.12 -7.13
N THR A 438 -17.81 17.55 -5.95
CA THR A 438 -18.68 17.84 -4.80
C THR A 438 -17.87 18.30 -3.59
N LEU A 439 -18.20 19.46 -3.06
CA LEU A 439 -17.74 19.95 -1.77
C LEU A 439 -18.90 19.96 -0.77
N ILE A 440 -18.75 19.24 0.33
CA ILE A 440 -19.67 19.26 1.47
C ILE A 440 -18.98 19.97 2.62
N ASN A 441 -19.45 21.16 2.98
CA ASN A 441 -18.89 21.93 4.10
C ASN A 441 -19.79 21.89 5.32
N ASN A 442 -19.42 21.11 6.34
CA ASN A 442 -20.05 21.12 7.66
C ASN A 442 -19.20 21.84 8.73
N GLY A 443 -18.02 22.34 8.35
CA GLY A 443 -17.05 22.99 9.21
C GLY A 443 -16.75 24.43 8.79
N THR A 444 -15.48 24.83 8.89
CA THR A 444 -15.00 26.15 8.48
C THR A 444 -14.30 26.07 7.14
N LEU A 445 -14.68 26.95 6.21
CA LEU A 445 -14.03 27.13 4.92
C LEU A 445 -13.48 28.55 4.82
N GLU A 446 -12.16 28.68 4.73
CA GLU A 446 -11.46 29.95 4.55
C GLU A 446 -11.00 30.09 3.09
N LEU A 447 -11.44 31.16 2.42
CA LEU A 447 -11.18 31.41 1.00
C LEU A 447 -10.34 32.68 0.87
N ASN A 448 -9.03 32.52 0.66
CA ASN A 448 -8.08 33.64 0.55
C ASN A 448 -7.67 33.94 -0.90
N SER A 449 -8.29 33.27 -1.87
CA SER A 449 -8.03 33.40 -3.31
C SER A 449 -9.28 33.05 -4.12
N SER A 450 -9.22 33.19 -5.45
CA SER A 450 -10.31 32.82 -6.36
C SER A 450 -10.81 31.40 -6.12
N PHE A 451 -12.11 31.27 -5.93
CA PHE A 451 -12.82 30.02 -5.69
C PHE A 451 -14.06 29.99 -6.58
N GLY A 452 -14.24 28.92 -7.36
CA GLY A 452 -15.37 28.84 -8.29
C GLY A 452 -15.55 27.46 -8.92
N GLY A 453 -16.42 27.39 -9.91
CA GLY A 453 -16.62 26.18 -10.70
C GLY A 453 -16.89 26.48 -12.17
N PHE A 454 -16.65 25.49 -13.02
CA PHE A 454 -16.92 25.52 -14.46
C PHE A 454 -17.96 24.45 -14.78
#